data_AF-A0A7V2W9K5-F1
#
_entry.id   AF-A0A7V2W9K5-F1
#
_cell.length_a   1.000
_cell.length_b   1.000
_cell.length_c   1.000
_cell.angle_alpha   90.00
_cell.angle_beta   90.00
_cell.angle_gamma   90.00
#
_symmetry.space_group_name_H-M   'P 1'
#
loop_
_entity.id
_entity.type
_entity.pdbx_description
1 polymer ?
#
loop_
_entity_poly.entity_id
_entity_poly.type
_entity_poly.pdbx_seq_one_letter_code
_entity_poly.pdbx_strand_id
1 'polypeptide(L)'
;FRGLALFAWLASFATIVSAAMMAKMGASLACASWPLCDGAVVPDLSDPMVLVNWLHRVLAALAILAILLLYLRGRRLGGAFRGLGAGALLLVLLAALLGAHGVGTFWPLWAAVTHQAIAILVFMHVTMILWKAHPGRETGGAAAVGA
;
A
#
# COMPACT_ATOMS: atom_id res chain seq x y z
N PHE A 1 5.88 5.08 -16.95
CA PHE A 1 5.49 3.95 -16.09
C PHE A 1 6.42 3.81 -14.87
N ARG A 2 7.75 3.75 -15.06
CA ARG A 2 8.77 3.68 -13.97
C ARG A 2 8.59 4.67 -12.83
N GLY A 3 8.50 5.98 -13.12
CA GLY A 3 8.35 6.98 -12.07
C GLY A 3 7.10 6.77 -11.20
N LEU A 4 5.99 6.31 -11.80
CA LEU A 4 4.79 5.95 -11.06
C LEU A 4 5.00 4.68 -10.21
N ALA A 5 5.71 3.68 -10.74
CA ALA A 5 6.04 2.47 -9.97
C ALA A 5 6.95 2.78 -8.78
N LEU A 6 7.94 3.67 -8.96
CA LEU A 6 8.81 4.13 -7.88
C LEU A 6 8.01 4.91 -6.84
N PHE A 7 7.14 5.83 -7.27
CA PHE A 7 6.26 6.56 -6.36
C PHE A 7 5.34 5.64 -5.56
N ALA A 8 4.67 4.67 -6.22
CA ALA A 8 3.83 3.69 -5.54
C ALA A 8 4.63 2.86 -4.53
N TRP A 9 5.87 2.49 -4.87
CA TRP A 9 6.76 1.75 -3.99
C TRP A 9 7.14 2.57 -2.75
N LEU A 10 7.55 3.83 -2.93
CA LEU A 10 7.90 4.74 -1.84
C LEU A 10 6.68 5.02 -0.94
N ALA A 11 5.51 5.27 -1.52
CA ALA A 11 4.27 5.48 -0.77
C ALA A 11 3.88 4.24 0.05
N SER A 12 3.97 3.04 -0.55
CA SER A 12 3.69 1.77 0.14
C SER A 12 4.71 1.51 1.26
N PHE A 13 5.99 1.80 1.01
CA PHE A 13 7.04 1.67 2.01
C PHE A 13 6.82 2.62 3.20
N ALA A 14 6.56 3.90 2.94
CA ALA A 14 6.23 4.88 3.98
C ALA A 14 4.97 4.48 4.77
N THR A 15 3.97 3.88 4.11
CA THR A 15 2.77 3.34 4.75
C THR A 15 3.11 2.21 5.74
N ILE A 16 4.02 1.29 5.36
CA ILE A 16 4.48 0.21 6.25
C ILE A 16 5.31 0.76 7.42
N VAL A 17 6.18 1.73 7.18
CA VAL A 17 7.00 2.36 8.24
C VAL A 17 6.11 3.07 9.25
N SER A 18 5.14 3.88 8.78
CA SER A 18 4.18 4.55 9.66
C SER A 18 3.32 3.56 10.44
N ALA A 19 2.88 2.45 9.83
CA ALA A 19 2.16 1.38 10.53
C ALA A 19 2.99 0.75 11.66
N ALA A 20 4.28 0.49 11.41
CA ALA A 20 5.19 -0.04 12.43
C ALA A 20 5.38 0.95 13.59
N MET A 21 5.43 2.25 13.30
CA MET A 21 5.46 3.30 14.33
C MET A 21 4.17 3.33 15.14
N MET A 22 3.00 3.29 14.50
CA MET A 22 1.70 3.23 15.19
C MET A 22 1.64 2.04 16.17
N ALA A 23 2.04 0.85 15.70
CA ALA A 23 2.04 -0.34 16.52
C ALA A 23 2.95 -0.21 17.74
N LYS A 24 4.17 0.34 17.57
CA LYS A 24 5.10 0.56 18.68
C LYS A 24 4.65 1.63 19.66
N MET A 25 3.94 2.66 19.17
CA MET A 25 3.43 3.73 20.01
C MET A 25 2.10 3.38 20.70
N GLY A 26 1.42 2.30 20.28
CA GLY A 26 0.05 2.02 20.72
C GLY A 26 -1.00 2.95 20.08
N ALA A 27 -0.67 3.61 18.98
CA ALA A 27 -1.50 4.64 18.34
C ALA A 27 -2.56 4.08 17.36
N SER A 28 -2.75 2.75 17.29
CA SER A 28 -3.67 2.10 16.33
C SER A 28 -5.12 2.57 16.47
N LEU A 29 -5.53 2.95 17.69
CA LEU A 29 -6.87 3.45 18.01
C LEU A 29 -6.89 4.95 18.39
N ALA A 30 -5.83 5.70 18.07
CA ALA A 30 -5.77 7.14 18.36
C ALA A 30 -6.83 7.97 17.62
N CYS A 31 -7.31 7.47 16.48
CA CYS A 31 -8.48 8.02 15.76
C CYS A 31 -9.62 7.00 15.84
N ALA A 32 -10.71 7.33 16.52
CA ALA A 32 -11.83 6.42 16.76
C ALA A 32 -12.75 6.25 15.55
N SER A 33 -12.83 7.26 14.67
CA SER A 33 -13.60 7.15 13.43
C SER A 33 -12.76 6.70 12.22
N TRP A 34 -13.46 6.22 11.18
CA TRP A 34 -12.91 5.94 9.85
C TRP A 34 -13.97 6.35 8.81
N PRO A 35 -13.60 6.96 7.66
CA PRO A 35 -12.24 7.14 7.13
C PRO A 35 -11.47 8.34 7.67
N LEU A 36 -12.17 9.38 8.13
CA LEU A 36 -11.57 10.56 8.75
C LEU A 36 -11.12 10.26 10.19
N CYS A 37 -10.22 11.09 10.73
CA CYS A 37 -9.83 11.03 12.14
C CYS A 37 -10.79 11.91 12.94
N ASP A 38 -11.72 11.26 13.65
CA ASP A 38 -12.79 11.86 14.44
C ASP A 38 -13.56 12.98 13.70
N GLY A 39 -13.92 12.67 12.45
CA GLY A 39 -14.67 13.56 11.56
C GLY A 39 -13.85 14.68 10.90
N ALA A 40 -12.58 14.87 11.26
CA ALA A 40 -11.73 15.91 10.71
C ALA A 40 -10.88 15.43 9.53
N VAL A 41 -10.76 16.27 8.49
CA VAL A 41 -9.82 16.06 7.38
C VAL A 41 -8.38 16.28 7.84
N VAL A 42 -8.16 17.30 8.65
CA VAL A 42 -6.91 17.54 9.40
C VAL A 42 -7.31 17.72 10.87
N PRO A 43 -7.04 16.73 11.75
CA PRO A 43 -7.34 16.84 13.17
C PRO A 43 -6.32 17.75 13.87
N ASP A 44 -6.47 17.94 15.18
CA ASP A 44 -5.39 18.51 15.99
C ASP A 44 -4.19 17.54 16.02
N LEU A 45 -3.05 18.00 15.53
CA LEU A 45 -1.82 17.23 15.41
C LEU A 45 -0.85 17.46 16.58
N SER A 46 -1.30 18.15 17.63
CA SER A 46 -0.52 18.36 18.86
C SER A 46 -0.19 17.06 19.58
N ASP A 47 -1.09 16.06 19.50
CA ASP A 47 -0.87 14.70 20.01
C ASP A 47 -0.08 13.85 19.00
N PRO A 48 1.13 13.37 19.34
CA PRO A 48 1.94 12.52 18.48
C PRO A 48 1.24 11.22 18.04
N MET A 49 0.33 10.66 18.86
CA MET A 49 -0.41 9.45 18.52
C MET A 49 -1.45 9.71 17.42
N VAL A 50 -2.18 10.82 17.52
CA VAL A 50 -3.13 11.26 16.49
C VAL A 50 -2.37 11.60 15.21
N LEU A 51 -1.25 12.31 15.32
CA LEU A 51 -0.39 12.65 14.19
C LEU A 51 0.05 11.42 13.41
N VAL A 52 0.58 10.38 14.07
CA VAL A 52 1.07 9.18 13.37
C VAL A 52 -0.07 8.36 12.77
N ASN A 53 -1.24 8.26 13.44
CA ASN A 53 -2.41 7.55 12.91
C ASN A 53 -2.97 8.27 11.67
N TRP A 54 -3.15 9.59 11.75
CA TRP A 54 -3.59 10.41 10.64
C TRP A 54 -2.60 10.35 9.46
N LEU A 55 -1.30 10.48 9.72
CA LEU A 55 -0.26 10.39 8.70
C LEU A 55 -0.30 9.04 7.97
N HIS A 56 -0.46 7.94 8.71
CA HIS A 56 -0.60 6.61 8.11
C HIS A 56 -1.80 6.54 7.15
N ARG A 57 -2.95 7.13 7.52
CA ARG A 57 -4.15 7.17 6.65
C ARG A 57 -3.90 7.97 5.36
N VAL A 58 -3.20 9.09 5.47
CA VAL A 58 -2.80 9.89 4.29
C VAL A 58 -1.86 9.10 3.38
N LEU A 59 -0.84 8.46 3.95
CA LEU A 59 0.11 7.63 3.20
C LEU A 59 -0.59 6.44 2.53
N ALA A 60 -1.50 5.77 3.23
CA ALA A 60 -2.30 4.68 2.68
C ALA A 60 -3.19 5.15 1.51
N ALA A 61 -3.83 6.33 1.63
CA ALA A 61 -4.62 6.90 0.54
C ALA A 61 -3.75 7.21 -0.70
N LEU A 62 -2.56 7.77 -0.50
CA LEU A 62 -1.59 8.01 -1.58
C LEU A 62 -1.13 6.69 -2.23
N ALA A 63 -0.86 5.66 -1.43
CA ALA A 63 -0.48 4.34 -1.93
C ALA A 63 -1.61 3.69 -2.75
N ILE A 64 -2.86 3.75 -2.27
CA ILE A 64 -4.05 3.25 -2.99
C ILE A 64 -4.19 3.96 -4.33
N LEU A 65 -4.10 5.29 -4.35
CA LEU A 65 -4.19 6.08 -5.59
C LEU A 65 -3.08 5.69 -6.58
N ALA A 66 -1.84 5.57 -6.10
CA ALA A 66 -0.72 5.18 -6.93
C ALA A 66 -0.89 3.76 -7.51
N ILE A 67 -1.38 2.81 -6.70
CA ILE A 67 -1.68 1.44 -7.11
C ILE A 67 -2.82 1.40 -8.14
N LEU A 68 -3.87 2.20 -7.95
CA LEU A 68 -4.95 2.34 -8.93
C LEU A 68 -4.40 2.83 -10.28
N LEU A 69 -3.57 3.88 -10.28
CA LEU A 69 -2.94 4.39 -11.50
C LEU A 69 -2.00 3.35 -12.14
N LEU A 70 -1.27 2.56 -11.34
CA LEU A 70 -0.46 1.44 -11.82
C LEU A 70 -1.32 0.38 -12.49
N TYR A 71 -2.45 0.01 -11.91
CA TYR A 71 -3.39 -0.93 -12.51
C TYR A 71 -3.95 -0.38 -13.83
N LEU A 72 -4.42 0.87 -13.85
CA LEU A 72 -5.00 1.50 -15.04
C LEU A 72 -4.02 1.65 -16.21
N ARG A 73 -2.73 1.88 -15.92
CA ARG A 73 -1.67 1.88 -16.95
C ARG A 73 -1.22 0.47 -17.30
N GLY A 74 -1.04 -0.39 -16.30
CA GLY A 74 -0.58 -1.78 -16.45
C GLY A 74 -1.56 -2.65 -17.24
N ARG A 75 -2.87 -2.41 -17.13
CA ARG A 75 -3.89 -3.10 -17.97
C ARG A 75 -3.77 -2.77 -19.46
N ARG A 76 -3.20 -1.62 -19.82
CA ARG A 76 -2.91 -1.25 -21.22
C ARG A 76 -1.62 -1.89 -21.73
N LEU A 77 -0.66 -2.15 -20.84
CA LEU A 77 0.58 -2.88 -21.15
C LEU A 77 0.36 -4.39 -21.26
N GLY A 78 -0.67 -4.92 -20.60
CA GLY A 78 -1.02 -6.34 -20.66
C GLY A 78 -0.08 -7.24 -19.84
N GLY A 79 -0.19 -8.55 -20.08
CA GLY A 79 0.67 -9.57 -19.46
C GLY A 79 0.79 -9.46 -17.95
N ALA A 80 2.03 -9.57 -17.45
CA ALA A 80 2.34 -9.51 -16.02
C ALA A 80 1.92 -8.20 -15.36
N PHE A 81 1.99 -7.05 -16.06
CA PHE A 81 1.61 -5.76 -15.48
C PHE A 81 0.12 -5.66 -15.18
N ARG A 82 -0.73 -6.28 -16.01
CA ARG A 82 -2.18 -6.38 -15.75
C ARG A 82 -2.46 -7.23 -14.52
N GLY A 83 -1.86 -8.41 -14.44
CA GLY A 83 -2.06 -9.34 -13.32
C GLY A 83 -1.54 -8.79 -11.98
N LEU A 84 -0.30 -8.31 -11.96
CA LEU A 84 0.30 -7.72 -10.76
C LEU A 84 -0.43 -6.46 -10.31
N GLY A 85 -0.82 -5.58 -11.24
CA GLY A 85 -1.59 -4.38 -10.91
C GLY A 85 -2.98 -4.70 -10.36
N ALA A 86 -3.67 -5.68 -10.94
CA ALA A 86 -4.99 -6.13 -10.45
C ALA A 86 -4.88 -6.76 -9.06
N GLY A 87 -3.89 -7.62 -8.83
CA GLY A 87 -3.63 -8.23 -7.53
C GLY A 87 -3.30 -7.20 -6.45
N ALA A 88 -2.41 -6.25 -6.75
CA ALA A 88 -2.09 -5.15 -5.84
C ALA A 88 -3.32 -4.31 -5.48
N LEU A 89 -4.15 -3.97 -6.48
CA LEU A 89 -5.36 -3.19 -6.26
C LEU A 89 -6.40 -3.94 -5.42
N LEU A 90 -6.63 -5.22 -5.70
CA LEU A 90 -7.53 -6.05 -4.89
C LEU A 90 -7.05 -6.13 -3.43
N LEU A 91 -5.78 -6.47 -3.22
CA LEU A 91 -5.20 -6.63 -1.90
C LEU A 91 -5.20 -5.33 -1.10
N VAL A 92 -4.89 -4.18 -1.71
CA VAL A 92 -4.87 -2.91 -0.98
C VAL A 92 -6.28 -2.46 -0.57
N LEU A 93 -7.30 -2.76 -1.39
CA LEU A 93 -8.70 -2.53 -1.02
C LEU A 93 -9.13 -3.45 0.13
N LEU A 94 -8.73 -4.72 0.11
CA LEU A 94 -8.97 -5.65 1.22
C LEU A 94 -8.27 -5.19 2.50
N ALA A 95 -7.03 -4.70 2.41
CA ALA A 95 -6.32 -4.13 3.55
C ALA A 95 -7.05 -2.90 4.11
N ALA A 96 -7.52 -1.98 3.25
CA ALA A 96 -8.27 -0.80 3.68
C ALA A 96 -9.58 -1.16 4.38
N LEU A 97 -10.34 -2.13 3.84
CA LEU A 97 -11.57 -2.63 4.45
C LEU A 97 -11.30 -3.31 5.80
N LEU A 98 -10.25 -4.12 5.89
CA LEU A 98 -9.85 -4.75 7.15
C LEU A 98 -9.36 -3.72 8.17
N GLY A 99 -8.71 -2.65 7.72
CA GLY A 99 -8.35 -1.51 8.57
C GLY A 99 -9.59 -0.81 9.12
N ALA A 100 -10.58 -0.51 8.27
CA ALA A 100 -11.85 0.07 8.72
C ALA A 100 -12.57 -0.84 9.74
N HIS A 101 -12.62 -2.14 9.46
CA HIS A 101 -13.19 -3.14 10.37
C HIS A 101 -12.42 -3.23 11.69
N GLY A 102 -11.09 -3.18 11.64
CA GLY A 102 -10.22 -3.17 12.82
C GLY A 102 -10.55 -2.01 13.75
N VAL A 103 -10.72 -0.79 13.22
CA VAL A 103 -11.09 0.37 14.07
C VAL A 103 -12.43 0.11 14.75
N GLY A 104 -13.44 -0.35 13.99
CA GLY A 104 -14.77 -0.62 14.51
C GLY A 104 -14.87 -1.78 15.51
N THR A 105 -13.83 -2.59 15.66
CA THR A 105 -13.80 -3.76 16.55
C THR A 105 -12.72 -3.67 17.63
N PHE A 106 -12.20 -2.46 17.91
CA PHE A 106 -11.14 -2.22 18.90
C PHE A 106 -9.81 -2.94 18.59
N TRP A 107 -9.49 -3.03 17.30
CA TRP A 107 -8.21 -3.50 16.77
C TRP A 107 -7.73 -4.86 17.31
N PRO A 108 -8.52 -5.94 17.15
CA PRO A 108 -8.16 -7.25 17.70
C PRO A 108 -6.92 -7.83 17.00
N LEU A 109 -6.21 -8.73 17.70
CA LEU A 109 -4.94 -9.30 17.25
C LEU A 109 -5.02 -9.93 15.85
N TRP A 110 -6.09 -10.69 15.57
CA TRP A 110 -6.26 -11.33 14.27
C TRP A 110 -6.38 -10.30 13.14
N ALA A 111 -7.08 -9.18 13.37
CA ALA A 111 -7.22 -8.12 12.38
C ALA A 111 -5.86 -7.45 12.13
N ALA A 112 -5.09 -7.20 13.20
CA ALA A 112 -3.75 -6.64 13.08
C ALA A 112 -2.81 -7.54 12.26
N VAL A 113 -2.77 -8.85 12.57
CA VAL A 113 -1.91 -9.82 11.86
C VAL A 113 -2.33 -9.98 10.40
N THR A 114 -3.63 -10.15 10.14
CA THR A 114 -4.14 -10.30 8.78
C THR A 114 -3.93 -9.03 7.95
N HIS A 115 -4.14 -7.84 8.53
CA HIS A 115 -3.89 -6.57 7.85
C HIS A 115 -2.42 -6.42 7.47
N GLN A 116 -1.51 -6.74 8.39
CA GLN A 116 -0.07 -6.70 8.12
C GLN A 116 0.35 -7.70 7.03
N ALA A 117 -0.20 -8.92 7.04
CA ALA A 117 0.08 -9.92 6.02
C ALA A 117 -0.37 -9.46 4.62
N ILE A 118 -1.58 -8.91 4.50
CA ILE A 118 -2.08 -8.36 3.23
C ILE A 118 -1.22 -7.18 2.77
N ALA A 119 -0.83 -6.27 3.68
CA ALA A 119 0.02 -5.13 3.35
C ALA A 119 1.39 -5.55 2.78
N ILE A 120 1.99 -6.62 3.32
CA ILE A 120 3.23 -7.19 2.77
C ILE A 120 3.00 -7.77 1.37
N LEU A 121 1.88 -8.45 1.12
CA LEU A 121 1.54 -8.95 -0.22
C LEU A 121 1.33 -7.80 -1.21
N VAL A 122 0.69 -6.70 -0.81
CA VAL A 122 0.61 -5.48 -1.64
C VAL A 122 2.01 -4.97 -2.00
N PHE A 123 2.88 -4.83 -1.01
CA PHE A 123 4.23 -4.34 -1.21
C PHE A 123 5.07 -5.26 -2.12
N MET A 124 4.88 -6.57 -2.00
CA MET A 124 5.47 -7.57 -2.90
C MET A 124 5.05 -7.33 -4.36
N HIS A 125 3.75 -7.12 -4.62
CA HIS A 125 3.26 -6.85 -5.98
C HIS A 125 3.85 -5.55 -6.54
N VAL A 126 3.85 -4.47 -5.76
CA VAL A 126 4.42 -3.18 -6.18
C VAL A 126 5.92 -3.29 -6.44
N THR A 127 6.65 -4.04 -5.62
CA THR A 127 8.09 -4.32 -5.83
C THR A 127 8.32 -5.10 -7.13
N MET A 128 7.50 -6.12 -7.43
CA MET A 128 7.60 -6.86 -8.69
C MET A 128 7.29 -5.98 -9.92
N ILE A 129 6.31 -5.07 -9.81
CA ILE A 129 6.00 -4.10 -10.88
C ILE A 129 7.19 -3.17 -11.11
N LEU A 130 7.78 -2.61 -10.04
CA LEU A 130 8.95 -1.73 -10.13
C LEU A 130 10.15 -2.48 -10.75
N TRP A 131 10.42 -3.70 -10.28
CA TRP A 131 11.50 -4.54 -10.80
C TRP A 131 11.35 -4.82 -12.29
N LYS A 132 10.16 -5.23 -12.75
CA LYS A 132 9.88 -5.44 -14.18
C LYS A 132 9.91 -4.14 -14.99
N ALA A 133 9.62 -3.00 -14.36
CA ALA A 133 9.66 -1.73 -15.05
C ALA A 133 11.09 -1.29 -15.40
N HIS A 134 12.15 -1.76 -14.73
CA HIS A 134 13.53 -1.32 -14.98
C HIS A 134 14.04 -1.69 -16.39
N PRO A 135 14.73 -0.76 -17.10
CA PRO A 135 15.31 -1.03 -18.42
C PRO A 135 16.54 -1.93 -18.24
N GLY A 136 16.51 -3.15 -18.81
CA GLY A 136 17.70 -4.00 -18.84
C GLY A 136 17.44 -5.50 -18.83
N ARG A 137 16.19 -5.96 -18.80
CA ARG A 137 15.89 -7.41 -18.67
C ARG A 137 15.03 -8.02 -19.78
N GLU A 138 14.64 -7.25 -20.80
CA GLU A 138 13.82 -7.78 -21.91
C GLU A 138 14.61 -8.15 -23.18
N THR A 139 15.95 -8.09 -23.17
CA THR A 139 16.79 -8.39 -24.36
C THR A 139 17.85 -9.48 -24.15
N GLY A 140 17.75 -10.32 -23.09
CA GLY A 140 18.76 -11.35 -22.78
C GLY A 140 18.34 -12.80 -23.00
N GLY A 141 17.04 -13.09 -23.14
CA GLY A 141 16.53 -14.48 -23.12
C GLY A 141 16.25 -15.12 -24.49
N ALA A 142 16.22 -14.33 -25.56
CA ALA A 142 15.84 -14.82 -26.89
C ALA A 142 17.03 -15.09 -27.83
N ALA A 143 18.25 -14.70 -27.46
CA ALA A 143 19.44 -14.80 -28.33
C ALA A 143 20.32 -16.04 -28.08
N ALA A 144 19.96 -16.92 -27.14
CA ALA A 144 20.82 -18.03 -26.70
C ALA A 144 20.34 -19.44 -27.13
N VAL A 145 19.37 -19.55 -28.05
CA VAL A 145 18.83 -20.85 -28.52
C VAL A 145 19.07 -21.05 -30.04
N GLY A 146 20.04 -20.34 -30.62
CA GLY A 146 20.25 -20.37 -32.07
C GLY A 146 21.70 -20.15 -32.52
N ALA A 147 22.68 -20.69 -31.80
CA ALA A 147 24.06 -20.79 -32.24
C ALA A 147 24.59 -22.21 -31.99
#